data_AF-A0A959RRX8-F1
#
_entry.id   AF-A0A959RRX8-F1
#
_cell.length_a   1.000
_cell.length_b   1.000
_cell.length_c   1.000
_cell.angle_alpha   90.00
_cell.angle_beta   90.00
_cell.angle_gamma   90.00
#
_symmetry.space_group_name_H-M   'P 1'
#
loop_
_entity.id
_entity.type
_entity.pdbx_description
1 polymer ?
#
loop_
_entity_poly.entity_id
_entity_poly.type
_entity_poly.pdbx_seq_one_letter_code
_entity_poly.pdbx_strand_id
1 'polypeptide(L)'
;MNKYYHFERNTKHSKLLAEIVNISIESLGEMYLPVQKEFAMMKKKMGKTISIEGRNTRYTLINLLGLHKANSHGIKSYIDLKKILNEQIEKVNTYEGIGELGLLIWAISLISPEDSLKLLTKIDFNNALNQFNDAKAGYTMELSWF
;
A
#
# COMPACT_ATOMS: atom_id res chain seq x y z
N MET A 1 -14.18 -23.05 -13.06
CA MET A 1 -14.59 -22.30 -14.28
C MET A 1 -14.58 -20.82 -13.93
N ASN A 2 -13.49 -20.11 -14.22
CA ASN A 2 -13.37 -18.68 -13.96
C ASN A 2 -12.86 -18.01 -15.24
N LYS A 3 -13.77 -17.31 -15.91
CA LYS A 3 -13.55 -16.64 -17.20
C LYS A 3 -13.05 -15.23 -16.93
N TYR A 4 -11.73 -14.99 -16.94
CA TYR A 4 -11.21 -13.62 -17.07
C TYR A 4 -9.93 -13.58 -17.90
N TYR A 5 -10.07 -12.92 -19.06
CA TYR A 5 -9.08 -12.44 -20.02
C TYR A 5 -8.11 -13.46 -20.63
N HIS A 6 -8.54 -14.12 -21.72
CA HIS A 6 -7.64 -14.47 -22.81
C HIS A 6 -7.09 -13.17 -23.41
N PHE A 7 -5.95 -12.73 -22.89
CA PHE A 7 -5.14 -11.77 -23.59
C PHE A 7 -4.38 -12.51 -24.68
N GLU A 8 -5.01 -12.67 -25.84
CA GLU A 8 -4.28 -12.80 -27.10
C GLU A 8 -3.58 -11.45 -27.38
N ARG A 9 -2.56 -11.10 -26.57
CA ARG A 9 -1.72 -9.93 -26.84
C ARG A 9 -0.61 -10.37 -27.78
N ASN A 10 -0.55 -9.65 -28.89
CA ASN A 10 0.67 -9.30 -29.61
C ASN A 10 1.89 -9.34 -28.66
N THR A 11 2.72 -10.40 -28.79
CA THR A 11 3.69 -10.84 -27.79
C THR A 11 4.66 -9.74 -27.36
N LYS A 12 4.98 -8.82 -28.29
CA LYS A 12 5.85 -7.66 -28.07
C LYS A 12 5.28 -6.66 -27.04
N HIS A 13 3.97 -6.40 -27.05
CA HIS A 13 3.34 -5.48 -26.10
C HIS A 13 3.29 -6.08 -24.69
N SER A 14 3.05 -7.39 -24.58
CA SER A 14 3.06 -8.07 -23.28
C SER A 14 4.44 -8.02 -22.63
N LYS A 15 5.51 -8.18 -23.43
CA LYS A 15 6.89 -8.14 -22.98
C LYS A 15 7.31 -6.76 -22.49
N LEU A 16 7.03 -5.70 -23.27
CA LEU A 16 7.33 -4.32 -22.86
C LEU A 16 6.60 -3.94 -21.57
N LEU A 17 5.33 -4.34 -21.43
CA LEU A 17 4.58 -4.08 -20.20
C LEU A 17 5.21 -4.77 -18.99
N ALA A 18 5.62 -6.03 -19.13
CA ALA A 18 6.30 -6.76 -18.06
C ALA A 18 7.63 -6.11 -17.67
N GLU A 19 8.41 -5.62 -18.64
CA GLU A 19 9.66 -4.89 -18.39
C GLU A 19 9.41 -3.60 -17.60
N ILE A 20 8.41 -2.80 -17.99
CA ILE A 20 8.06 -1.56 -17.28
C ILE A 20 7.62 -1.84 -15.84
N VAL A 21 6.81 -2.89 -15.63
CA VAL A 21 6.35 -3.26 -14.29
C VAL A 21 7.52 -3.77 -13.44
N ASN A 22 8.43 -4.57 -14.00
CA ASN A 22 9.62 -5.04 -13.28
C ASN A 22 10.51 -3.88 -12.84
N ILE A 23 10.82 -2.93 -13.72
CA ILE A 23 11.59 -1.72 -13.39
C ILE A 23 10.93 -0.94 -12.26
N SER A 24 9.60 -0.82 -12.29
CA SER A 24 8.84 -0.12 -11.27
C SER A 24 8.93 -0.81 -9.91
N ILE A 25 8.82 -2.14 -9.87
CA ILE A 25 8.89 -2.93 -8.63
C ILE A 25 10.30 -2.93 -8.04
N GLU A 26 11.34 -3.04 -8.88
CA GLU A 26 12.73 -2.94 -8.44
C GLU A 26 13.01 -1.58 -7.81
N SER A 27 12.61 -0.50 -8.49
CA SER A 27 12.74 0.87 -7.98
C SER A 27 11.95 1.09 -6.67
N LEU A 28 10.78 0.46 -6.56
CA LEU A 28 9.96 0.52 -5.35
C LEU A 28 10.59 -0.25 -4.18
N GLY A 29 11.18 -1.42 -4.42
CA GLY A 29 11.94 -2.15 -3.39
C GLY A 29 13.10 -1.34 -2.84
N GLU A 30 13.68 -0.51 -3.68
CA GLU A 30 14.71 0.47 -3.33
C GLU A 30 14.21 1.59 -2.39
N MET A 31 12.90 1.84 -2.32
CA MET A 31 12.25 2.80 -1.41
C MET A 31 11.78 2.15 -0.10
N TYR A 32 11.81 0.83 0.00
CA TYR A 32 11.44 0.12 1.21
C TYR A 32 12.49 0.31 2.30
N LEU A 33 12.04 0.64 3.51
CA LEU A 33 12.86 0.85 4.69
C LEU A 33 12.66 -0.34 5.66
N PRO A 34 13.55 -1.36 5.64
CA PRO A 34 13.28 -2.63 6.30
C PRO A 34 13.20 -2.55 7.82
N VAL A 35 13.87 -1.57 8.45
CA VAL A 35 13.82 -1.37 9.90
C VAL A 35 12.47 -0.79 10.31
N GLN A 36 11.95 0.14 9.52
CA GLN A 36 10.71 0.87 9.80
C GLN A 36 9.46 0.14 9.29
N LYS A 37 9.64 -0.82 8.37
CA LYS A 37 8.55 -1.52 7.66
C LYS A 37 7.61 -0.56 6.93
N GLU A 38 8.21 0.43 6.28
CA GLU A 38 7.50 1.48 5.57
C GLU A 38 8.19 1.75 4.24
N PHE A 39 7.47 2.35 3.31
CA PHE A 39 8.08 2.93 2.12
C PHE A 39 8.36 4.41 2.37
N ALA A 40 9.54 4.84 1.92
CA ALA A 40 9.86 6.25 1.85
C ALA A 40 8.93 6.99 0.91
N MET A 41 8.70 8.28 1.15
CA MET A 41 7.93 9.11 0.23
C MET A 41 8.77 9.55 -0.96
N MET A 42 10.03 9.90 -0.75
CA MET A 42 10.92 10.35 -1.82
C MET A 42 12.38 9.98 -1.59
N LYS A 43 13.09 9.82 -2.71
CA LYS A 43 14.56 9.82 -2.75
C LYS A 43 15.02 11.16 -3.33
N LYS A 44 15.92 11.83 -2.65
CA LYS A 44 16.50 13.10 -3.09
C LYS A 44 17.99 12.94 -3.29
N LYS A 45 18.48 13.33 -4.46
CA LYS A 45 19.92 13.35 -4.72
C LYS A 45 20.53 14.60 -4.10
N MET A 46 21.45 14.41 -3.15
CA MET A 46 22.21 15.47 -2.50
C MET A 46 23.70 15.32 -2.87
N GLY A 47 24.10 15.96 -3.98
CA GLY A 47 25.46 15.81 -4.51
C GLY A 47 25.75 14.37 -4.96
N LYS A 48 26.65 13.68 -4.25
CA LYS A 48 26.99 12.27 -4.49
C LYS A 48 26.17 11.28 -3.66
N THR A 49 25.38 11.75 -2.69
CA THR A 49 24.55 10.90 -1.84
C THR A 49 23.09 10.95 -2.27
N ILE A 50 22.35 9.90 -1.95
CA ILE A 50 20.90 9.87 -2.07
C ILE A 50 20.36 9.89 -0.65
N SER A 51 19.65 10.96 -0.27
CA SER A 51 18.88 11.01 0.97
C SER A 51 17.49 10.43 0.72
N ILE A 52 16.95 9.81 1.76
CA ILE A 52 15.57 9.32 1.78
C ILE A 52 14.79 10.28 2.68
N GLU A 53 13.77 10.93 2.14
CA GLU A 53 12.97 11.93 2.85
C GLU A 53 11.50 11.51 2.94
N GLY A 54 10.90 11.83 4.08
CA GLY A 54 9.49 11.60 4.36
C GLY A 54 9.17 10.14 4.71
N ARG A 55 8.35 9.99 5.75
CA ARG A 55 7.59 8.76 6.02
C ARG A 55 6.14 9.08 5.77
N ASN A 56 5.45 8.18 5.10
CA ASN A 56 4.05 8.38 4.84
C ASN A 56 3.33 7.02 4.80
N THR A 57 2.49 6.82 5.83
CA THR A 57 1.65 5.64 6.00
C THR A 57 0.77 5.41 4.78
N ARG A 58 0.12 6.46 4.26
CA ARG A 58 -0.69 6.41 3.05
C ARG A 58 0.09 5.86 1.85
N TYR A 59 1.29 6.36 1.60
CA TYR A 59 2.15 5.84 0.52
C TYR A 59 2.53 4.38 0.75
N THR A 60 2.82 3.99 2.00
CA THR A 60 3.09 2.60 2.33
C THR A 60 1.90 1.70 1.97
N LEU A 61 0.69 2.09 2.36
CA LEU A 61 -0.53 1.32 2.09
C LEU A 61 -0.84 1.26 0.57
N ILE A 62 -0.68 2.36 -0.15
CA ILE A 62 -0.82 2.39 -1.62
C ILE A 62 0.19 1.44 -2.29
N ASN A 63 1.44 1.45 -1.84
CA ASN A 63 2.46 0.55 -2.36
C ASN A 63 2.15 -0.92 -2.07
N LEU A 64 1.56 -1.24 -0.91
CA LEU A 64 1.08 -2.61 -0.63
C LEU A 64 -0.01 -3.05 -1.61
N LEU A 65 -0.98 -2.17 -1.91
CA LEU A 65 -2.03 -2.46 -2.91
C LEU A 65 -1.44 -2.69 -4.31
N GLY A 66 -0.50 -1.84 -4.73
CA GLY A 66 0.21 -1.97 -6.01
C GLY A 66 1.03 -3.26 -6.10
N LEU A 67 1.79 -3.59 -5.06
CA LEU A 67 2.58 -4.81 -4.99
C LEU A 67 1.72 -6.07 -4.94
N HIS A 68 0.59 -6.03 -4.22
CA HIS A 68 -0.38 -7.13 -4.24
C HIS A 68 -0.91 -7.36 -5.66
N LYS A 69 -1.27 -6.29 -6.36
CA LYS A 69 -1.72 -6.36 -7.76
C LYS A 69 -0.64 -6.92 -8.69
N ALA A 70 0.62 -6.54 -8.52
CA ALA A 70 1.72 -7.10 -9.30
C ALA A 70 1.91 -8.60 -9.03
N ASN A 71 1.93 -9.00 -7.75
CA ASN A 71 2.03 -10.41 -7.33
C ASN A 71 0.87 -11.24 -7.91
N SER A 72 -0.35 -10.69 -7.98
CA SER A 72 -1.51 -11.37 -8.56
C SER A 72 -1.38 -11.64 -10.07
N HIS A 73 -0.43 -10.98 -10.76
CA HIS A 73 -0.10 -11.22 -12.17
C HIS A 73 1.19 -12.04 -12.33
N GLY A 74 1.68 -12.67 -11.26
CA GLY A 74 2.86 -13.54 -11.28
C GLY A 74 4.20 -12.80 -11.19
N ILE A 75 4.20 -11.48 -11.01
CA ILE A 75 5.43 -10.70 -10.84
C ILE A 75 5.78 -10.69 -9.35
N LYS A 76 6.83 -11.40 -8.97
CA LYS A 76 7.22 -11.56 -7.57
C LYS A 76 8.00 -10.34 -7.08
N SER A 77 7.50 -9.70 -6.03
CA SER A 77 8.30 -8.80 -5.19
C SER A 77 9.06 -9.58 -4.11
N TYR A 78 10.27 -9.12 -3.76
CA TYR A 78 11.02 -9.63 -2.60
C TYR A 78 10.52 -9.10 -1.25
N ILE A 79 9.48 -8.26 -1.29
CA ILE A 79 8.91 -7.61 -0.11
C ILE A 79 7.85 -8.51 0.51
N ASP A 80 7.92 -8.70 1.82
CA ASP A 80 6.90 -9.41 2.58
C ASP A 80 5.73 -8.47 2.90
N LEU A 81 4.72 -8.49 2.04
CA LEU A 81 3.53 -7.64 2.15
C LEU A 81 2.78 -7.88 3.46
N LYS A 82 2.64 -9.14 3.90
CA LYS A 82 1.89 -9.49 5.11
C LYS A 82 2.61 -9.01 6.36
N LYS A 83 3.95 -9.06 6.37
CA LYS A 83 4.76 -8.51 7.47
C LYS A 83 4.59 -7.00 7.59
N ILE A 84 4.63 -6.27 6.47
CA ILE A 84 4.42 -4.82 6.48
C ILE A 84 2.98 -4.51 6.92
N LEU A 85 1.99 -5.21 6.36
CA LEU A 85 0.59 -5.03 6.73
C LEU A 85 0.35 -5.21 8.23
N ASN A 86 0.90 -6.26 8.84
CA ASN A 86 0.79 -6.48 10.28
C ASN A 86 1.39 -5.34 11.09
N GLU A 87 2.54 -4.78 10.67
CA GLU A 87 3.09 -3.58 11.32
C GLU A 87 2.13 -2.38 11.24
N GLN A 88 1.48 -2.20 10.09
CA GLN A 88 0.52 -1.12 9.89
C GLN A 88 -0.73 -1.29 10.77
N ILE A 89 -1.21 -2.53 10.97
CA ILE A 89 -2.28 -2.84 11.93
C ILE A 89 -1.86 -2.47 13.36
N GLU A 90 -0.62 -2.79 13.76
CA GLU A 90 -0.14 -2.47 15.11
C GLU A 90 -0.04 -0.96 15.36
N LYS A 91 0.31 -0.19 14.33
CA LYS A 91 0.44 1.28 14.39
C LYS A 91 -0.85 2.05 14.12
N VAL A 92 -1.99 1.40 13.86
CA VAL A 92 -3.21 2.09 13.39
C VAL A 92 -3.68 3.25 14.27
N ASN A 93 -3.42 3.19 15.58
CA ASN A 93 -3.77 4.26 16.52
C ASN A 93 -2.93 5.54 16.37
N THR A 94 -1.87 5.50 15.55
CA THR A 94 -1.03 6.67 15.23
C THR A 94 -1.45 7.34 13.92
N TYR A 95 -2.50 6.87 13.27
CA TYR A 95 -2.96 7.44 12.00
C TYR A 95 -3.54 8.82 12.23
N GLU A 96 -3.26 9.74 11.30
CA GLU A 96 -3.67 11.14 11.40
C GLU A 96 -4.92 11.42 10.56
N GLY A 97 -5.22 10.56 9.58
CA GLY A 97 -6.34 10.74 8.68
C GLY A 97 -7.19 9.49 8.44
N ILE A 98 -8.49 9.71 8.21
CA ILE A 98 -9.44 8.64 7.90
C ILE A 98 -9.06 7.88 6.63
N GLY A 99 -8.42 8.56 5.67
CA GLY A 99 -7.98 7.93 4.42
C GLY A 99 -6.91 6.85 4.64
N GLU A 100 -6.07 6.98 5.66
CA GLU A 100 -5.09 5.95 6.02
C GLU A 100 -5.79 4.71 6.59
N LEU A 101 -6.81 4.92 7.42
CA LEU A 101 -7.63 3.82 7.94
C LEU A 101 -8.37 3.11 6.80
N GLY A 102 -8.96 3.86 5.88
CA GLY A 102 -9.62 3.32 4.69
C GLY A 102 -8.69 2.45 3.83
N LEU A 103 -7.51 2.97 3.51
CA LEU A 103 -6.49 2.22 2.77
C LEU A 103 -6.00 0.98 3.52
N LEU A 104 -5.89 1.03 4.85
CA LEU A 104 -5.52 -0.14 5.65
C LEU A 104 -6.59 -1.22 5.58
N ILE A 105 -7.87 -0.86 5.73
CA ILE A 105 -9.00 -1.81 5.58
C ILE A 105 -8.95 -2.46 4.19
N TRP A 106 -8.75 -1.66 3.14
CA TRP A 106 -8.64 -2.18 1.79
C TRP A 106 -7.44 -3.14 1.64
N ALA A 107 -6.26 -2.75 2.12
CA ALA A 107 -5.07 -3.59 2.07
C ALA A 107 -5.27 -4.92 2.82
N ILE A 108 -5.91 -4.90 4.01
CA ILE A 108 -6.25 -6.12 4.76
C ILE A 108 -7.16 -7.03 3.94
N SER A 109 -8.23 -6.48 3.37
CA SER A 109 -9.22 -7.25 2.60
C SER A 109 -8.64 -7.97 1.37
N LEU A 110 -7.50 -7.50 0.84
CA LEU A 110 -6.83 -8.11 -0.31
C LEU A 110 -5.68 -9.03 0.09
N ILE A 111 -4.87 -8.63 1.08
CA ILE A 111 -3.60 -9.28 1.38
C ILE A 111 -3.75 -10.34 2.48
N SER A 112 -4.55 -10.07 3.50
CA SER A 112 -4.70 -10.96 4.67
C SER A 112 -6.05 -10.76 5.36
N PRO A 113 -7.17 -11.18 4.73
CA PRO A 113 -8.53 -10.95 5.26
C PRO A 113 -8.72 -11.51 6.67
N GLU A 114 -8.01 -12.58 7.01
CA GLU A 114 -8.01 -13.20 8.34
C GLU A 114 -7.50 -12.27 9.45
N ASP A 115 -6.71 -11.24 9.11
CA ASP A 115 -6.20 -10.26 10.08
C ASP A 115 -7.20 -9.11 10.36
N SER A 116 -8.38 -9.11 9.72
CA SER A 116 -9.43 -8.11 9.96
C SER A 116 -9.89 -8.03 11.42
N LEU A 117 -9.93 -9.17 12.11
CA LEU A 117 -10.26 -9.22 13.54
C LEU A 117 -9.25 -8.44 14.40
N LYS A 118 -7.97 -8.43 14.03
CA LYS A 118 -6.93 -7.66 14.76
C LYS A 118 -7.13 -6.16 14.62
N LEU A 119 -7.65 -5.72 13.47
CA LEU A 119 -7.98 -4.30 13.27
C LEU A 119 -9.23 -3.93 14.09
N LEU A 120 -10.25 -4.80 14.10
CA LEU A 120 -11.50 -4.59 14.83
C LEU A 120 -11.30 -4.47 16.35
N THR A 121 -10.24 -5.07 16.92
CA THR A 121 -9.93 -4.90 18.35
C THR A 121 -9.21 -3.58 18.66
N LYS A 122 -8.70 -2.88 17.66
CA LYS A 122 -7.91 -1.65 17.83
C LYS A 122 -8.70 -0.39 17.49
N ILE A 123 -9.68 -0.47 16.58
CA ILE A 123 -10.43 0.69 16.07
C ILE A 123 -11.92 0.54 16.36
N ASP A 124 -12.51 1.60 16.92
CA ASP A 124 -13.96 1.74 17.03
C ASP A 124 -14.54 2.32 15.73
N PHE A 125 -14.92 1.44 14.82
CA PHE A 125 -15.46 1.81 13.51
C PHE A 125 -16.75 2.63 13.59
N ASN A 126 -17.57 2.45 14.61
CA ASN A 126 -18.81 3.20 14.76
C ASN A 126 -18.53 4.69 15.04
N ASN A 127 -17.36 4.99 15.59
CA ASN A 127 -16.95 6.34 15.92
C ASN A 127 -15.79 6.87 15.05
N ALA A 128 -15.29 6.10 14.09
CA ALA A 128 -14.12 6.46 13.28
C ALA A 128 -14.27 7.83 12.60
N LEU A 129 -15.43 8.12 11.99
CA LEU A 129 -15.69 9.42 11.36
C LEU A 129 -15.64 10.60 12.33
N ASN A 130 -15.89 10.35 13.62
CA ASN A 130 -15.81 11.33 14.70
C ASN A 130 -14.44 11.35 15.40
N GLN A 131 -13.50 10.51 15.01
CA GLN A 131 -12.15 10.47 15.60
C GLN A 131 -11.16 11.26 14.76
N PHE A 132 -11.25 11.20 13.44
CA PHE A 132 -10.31 11.87 12.55
C PHE A 132 -10.77 13.29 12.16
N ASN A 133 -9.83 14.24 12.17
CA ASN A 133 -10.12 15.65 11.89
C ASN A 133 -10.51 15.89 10.42
N ASP A 134 -9.90 15.15 9.49
CA ASP A 134 -10.22 15.21 8.06
C ASP A 134 -11.62 14.68 7.74
N ALA A 135 -12.06 13.62 8.42
CA ALA A 135 -13.43 13.12 8.36
C ALA A 135 -14.43 14.15 8.87
N LYS A 136 -14.17 14.74 10.05
CA LYS A 136 -15.02 15.81 10.62
C LYS A 136 -15.12 17.03 9.71
N ALA A 137 -14.01 17.39 9.07
CA ALA A 137 -13.94 18.51 8.14
C ALA A 137 -14.59 18.19 6.77
N GLY A 138 -15.00 16.93 6.53
CA GLY A 138 -15.63 16.52 5.29
C GLY A 138 -14.68 16.51 4.09
N TYR A 139 -13.37 16.27 4.32
CA TYR A 139 -12.40 16.22 3.23
C TYR A 139 -12.65 15.00 2.34
N THR A 140 -13.26 15.25 1.18
CA THR A 140 -13.79 14.21 0.28
C THR A 140 -12.73 13.29 -0.28
N MET A 141 -11.50 13.77 -0.48
CA MET A 141 -10.40 12.95 -0.96
C MET A 141 -10.01 11.88 0.06
N GLU A 142 -9.92 12.22 1.34
CA GLU A 142 -9.55 11.26 2.38
C GLU A 142 -10.70 10.30 2.69
N LEU A 143 -11.94 10.81 2.71
CA LEU A 143 -13.14 9.98 2.84
C LEU A 143 -13.33 9.03 1.66
N SER A 144 -12.84 9.34 0.46
CA SER A 144 -12.99 8.45 -0.71
C SER A 144 -12.27 7.11 -0.56
N TRP A 145 -11.31 7.03 0.36
CA TRP A 145 -10.60 5.79 0.66
C TRP A 145 -11.25 4.95 1.76
N PHE A 146 -12.18 5.52 2.56
CA PHE A 146 -12.84 4.87 3.70
C PHE A 146 -14.25 4.39 3.35
#